data_AF-F2D0F9-F1
#
_entry.id   AF-F2D0F9-F1
#
_cell.length_a   1.000
_cell.length_b   1.000
_cell.length_c   1.000
_cell.angle_alpha   90.00
_cell.angle_beta   90.00
_cell.angle_gamma   90.00
#
_symmetry.space_group_name_H-M   'P 1'
#
loop_
_entity.id
_entity.type
_entity.pdbx_description
1 polymer ?
#
loop_
_entity_poly.entity_id
_entity_poly.type
_entity_poly.pdbx_seq_one_letter_code
_entity_poly.pdbx_strand_id
1 'polypeptide(L)'
;MAAVVYDEDVDRFDPLLVEGRVYYVWQMLAEPIVRDGDYLFADSHFVYHFSSVTIINEIRNVNEQLTPLFPPFMPFDKVCEFTLDNNTYVDVIGMVLFVSSMGHKDSFYDRRIPVRNIVLLDDTYIYLMV
;
A
#
# COMPACT_ATOMS: atom_id res chain seq x y z
N MET A 1 5.70 1.06 -8.90
CA MET A 1 6.88 0.16 -8.78
C MET A 1 6.80 -0.53 -7.43
N ALA A 2 7.05 -1.84 -7.36
CA ALA A 2 7.10 -2.59 -6.10
C ALA A 2 8.54 -3.06 -5.84
N ALA A 3 8.91 -3.11 -4.56
CA ALA A 3 10.18 -3.68 -4.13
C ALA A 3 9.96 -4.61 -2.93
N VAL A 4 10.71 -5.71 -2.87
CA VAL A 4 10.52 -6.81 -1.91
C VAL A 4 11.82 -7.11 -1.18
N VAL A 5 11.70 -7.34 0.13
CA VAL A 5 12.79 -7.78 1.00
C VAL A 5 12.45 -9.19 1.51
N TYR A 6 13.42 -10.09 1.51
CA TYR A 6 13.25 -11.48 1.96
C TYR A 6 14.21 -11.84 3.10
N ASP A 7 13.80 -12.82 3.91
CA ASP A 7 14.64 -13.53 4.89
C ASP A 7 15.48 -12.61 5.79
N GLU A 8 16.80 -12.80 5.79
CA GLU A 8 17.76 -12.12 6.65
C GLU A 8 17.87 -10.62 6.37
N ASP A 9 17.53 -10.19 5.15
CA ASP A 9 17.55 -8.77 4.79
C ASP A 9 16.34 -8.01 5.39
N VAL A 10 15.28 -8.71 5.82
CA VAL A 10 14.11 -8.08 6.49
C VAL A 10 14.54 -7.46 7.82
N ASP A 11 15.25 -8.21 8.65
CA ASP A 11 15.74 -7.73 9.95
C ASP A 11 16.63 -6.48 9.81
N ARG A 12 17.33 -6.37 8.68
CA ARG A 12 18.20 -5.23 8.36
C ARG A 12 17.42 -4.01 7.89
N PHE A 13 16.40 -4.17 7.05
CA PHE A 13 15.76 -3.07 6.34
C PHE A 13 14.39 -2.66 6.88
N ASP A 14 13.62 -3.56 7.50
CA ASP A 14 12.33 -3.25 8.13
C ASP A 14 12.40 -2.07 9.10
N PRO A 15 13.36 -1.99 10.06
CA PRO A 15 13.42 -0.84 10.97
C PRO A 15 13.84 0.48 10.29
N LEU A 16 14.35 0.43 9.05
CA LEU A 16 14.82 1.60 8.30
C LEU A 16 13.74 2.16 7.36
N LEU A 17 12.82 1.31 6.90
CA LEU A 17 11.80 1.65 5.90
C LEU A 17 10.48 2.03 6.58
N VAL A 18 10.32 3.31 6.84
CA VAL A 18 9.08 3.89 7.39
C VAL A 18 8.22 4.46 6.25
N GLU A 19 6.94 4.11 6.25
CA GLU A 19 5.91 4.63 5.33
C GLU A 19 5.84 6.17 5.39
N GLY A 20 5.60 6.80 4.24
CA GLY A 20 5.51 8.27 4.10
C GLY A 20 6.85 9.00 4.07
N ARG A 21 7.98 8.29 4.10
CA ARG A 21 9.31 8.88 3.95
C ARG A 21 9.90 8.60 2.57
N VAL A 22 10.87 9.42 2.19
CA VAL A 22 11.56 9.32 0.90
C VAL A 22 12.97 8.76 1.11
N TYR A 23 13.35 7.78 0.29
CA TYR A 23 14.66 7.14 0.36
C TYR A 23 15.32 7.13 -1.00
N TYR A 24 16.64 7.33 -1.00
CA TYR A 24 17.49 6.95 -2.11
C TYR A 24 17.86 5.47 -1.94
N VAL A 25 17.48 4.64 -2.91
CA VAL A 25 17.74 3.21 -2.89
C VAL A 25 18.60 2.85 -4.11
N TRP A 26 19.69 2.11 -3.86
CA TRP A 26 20.69 1.78 -4.87
C TRP A 26 21.05 0.29 -4.83
N GLN A 27 21.44 -0.28 -5.98
CA GLN A 27 21.83 -1.70 -6.13
C GLN A 27 20.72 -2.68 -5.73
N MET A 28 19.50 -2.45 -6.23
CA MET A 28 18.45 -3.45 -6.23
C MET A 28 18.57 -4.34 -7.49
N LEU A 29 18.15 -5.59 -7.36
CA LEU A 29 17.99 -6.50 -8.49
C LEU A 29 16.62 -6.28 -9.11
N ALA A 30 16.54 -6.16 -10.43
CA ALA A 30 15.27 -5.97 -11.14
C ALA A 30 14.89 -7.25 -11.87
N GLU A 31 13.70 -7.78 -11.59
CA GLU A 31 13.17 -8.98 -12.21
C GLU A 31 11.84 -8.69 -12.91
N PRO A 32 11.56 -9.29 -14.08
CA PRO A 32 10.29 -9.11 -14.76
C PRO A 32 9.16 -9.72 -13.93
N ILE A 33 8.01 -9.05 -13.85
CA ILE A 33 6.84 -9.56 -13.14
C ILE A 33 6.35 -10.82 -13.84
N VAL A 34 6.48 -11.96 -13.17
CA VAL A 34 5.71 -13.17 -13.50
C VAL A 34 4.29 -12.89 -13.02
N ARG A 35 3.28 -13.08 -13.90
CA ARG A 35 1.87 -12.75 -13.65
C ARG A 35 1.19 -13.67 -12.62
N ASP A 36 1.83 -13.91 -11.48
CA ASP A 36 1.26 -14.59 -10.34
C ASP A 36 1.03 -13.55 -9.23
N GLY A 37 -0.17 -12.96 -9.23
CA GLY A 37 -0.88 -12.39 -8.07
C GLY A 37 -0.29 -11.23 -7.25
N ASP A 38 1.00 -11.23 -6.94
CA ASP A 38 1.50 -10.58 -5.71
C ASP A 38 1.97 -9.13 -5.90
N TYR A 39 2.06 -8.64 -7.15
CA TYR A 39 2.64 -7.34 -7.49
C TYR A 39 1.68 -6.40 -8.25
N LEU A 40 0.38 -6.59 -8.05
CA LEU A 40 -0.71 -5.87 -8.75
C LEU A 40 -0.72 -4.33 -8.52
N PHE A 41 0.07 -3.81 -7.58
CA PHE A 41 0.11 -2.38 -7.22
C PHE A 41 1.23 -1.60 -7.91
N ALA A 42 2.07 -2.26 -8.71
CA ALA A 42 3.18 -1.61 -9.38
C ALA A 42 2.85 -1.31 -10.84
N ASP A 43 2.80 -0.03 -11.22
CA ASP A 43 2.73 0.41 -12.63
C ASP A 43 3.96 0.02 -13.49
N SER A 44 4.90 -0.75 -12.92
CA SER A 44 6.15 -1.16 -13.57
C SER A 44 6.05 -2.61 -14.02
N HIS A 45 6.65 -2.94 -15.17
CA HIS A 45 6.80 -4.33 -15.63
C HIS A 45 7.84 -5.15 -14.83
N PHE A 46 8.52 -4.51 -13.88
CA PHE A 46 9.58 -5.10 -13.06
C PHE A 46 9.27 -4.93 -11.57
N VAL A 47 9.63 -5.95 -10.80
CA VAL A 47 9.72 -5.91 -9.34
C VAL A 47 11.20 -5.84 -8.96
N TYR A 48 11.48 -5.07 -7.92
CA TYR A 48 12.84 -4.91 -7.42
C TYR A 48 13.03 -5.75 -6.16
N HIS A 49 14.17 -6.42 -6.05
CA HIS A 49 14.53 -7.20 -4.89
C HIS A 49 15.70 -6.54 -4.17
N PHE A 50 15.52 -6.38 -2.86
CA PHE A 50 16.62 -6.04 -1.98
C PHE A 50 17.58 -7.22 -1.91
N SER A 51 18.86 -6.90 -1.74
CA SER A 51 19.91 -7.88 -1.57
C SER A 51 20.92 -7.37 -0.55
N SER A 52 21.86 -8.22 -0.17
CA SER A 52 22.94 -7.86 0.75
C SER A 52 23.74 -6.63 0.33
N VAL A 53 23.82 -6.33 -0.97
CA VAL A 53 24.53 -5.16 -1.53
C VAL A 53 23.66 -3.91 -1.65
N THR A 54 22.36 -4.00 -1.37
CA THR A 54 21.45 -2.85 -1.48
C THR A 54 21.78 -1.80 -0.43
N ILE A 55 21.78 -0.54 -0.86
CA ILE A 55 22.09 0.63 -0.03
C ILE A 55 20.84 1.52 0.03
N ILE A 56 20.46 1.92 1.24
CA ILE A 56 19.32 2.81 1.50
C ILE A 56 19.81 4.04 2.26
N ASN A 57 19.42 5.22 1.81
CA ASN A 57 19.62 6.47 2.54
C ASN A 57 18.33 7.29 2.58
N GLU A 58 17.88 7.68 3.77
CA GLU A 58 16.74 8.57 3.96
C GLU A 58 17.06 9.98 3.42
N ILE A 59 16.16 10.52 2.60
CA ILE A 59 16.22 11.90 2.12
C ILE A 59 15.38 12.76 3.04
N ARG A 60 16.03 13.59 3.85
CA ARG A 60 15.34 14.44 4.85
C ARG A 60 14.87 15.79 4.31
N ASN A 61 15.48 16.26 3.22
CA ASN A 61 15.18 17.57 2.64
C ASN A 61 14.73 17.35 1.19
N VAL A 62 13.47 16.93 1.07
CA VAL A 62 12.80 16.75 -0.20
C VAL A 62 12.23 18.12 -0.54
N ASN A 63 12.80 18.81 -1.54
CA ASN A 63 12.13 19.99 -2.11
C ASN A 63 10.70 19.56 -2.49
N GLU A 64 9.69 20.37 -2.17
CA GLU A 64 8.24 20.08 -2.33
C GLU A 64 7.83 19.61 -3.75
N GLN A 65 8.72 19.72 -4.74
CA GLN A 65 8.53 19.19 -6.10
C GLN A 65 8.68 17.67 -6.23
N LEU A 66 9.29 17.00 -5.25
CA LEU A 66 9.46 15.54 -5.23
C LEU A 66 8.44 14.85 -4.29
N THR A 67 7.54 15.61 -3.67
CA THR A 67 6.45 15.04 -2.87
C THR A 67 5.58 14.16 -3.78
N PRO A 68 5.36 12.87 -3.46
CA PRO A 68 4.49 12.04 -4.27
C PRO A 68 3.12 12.71 -4.31
N LEU A 69 2.71 13.13 -5.50
CA LEU A 69 1.34 13.56 -5.75
C LEU A 69 0.48 12.37 -5.37
N PHE A 70 -0.44 12.56 -4.43
CA PHE A 70 -1.45 11.55 -4.19
C PHE A 70 -2.10 11.21 -5.54
N PRO A 71 -2.33 9.91 -5.83
CA PRO A 71 -3.14 9.54 -6.98
C PRO A 71 -4.50 10.24 -6.86
N PRO A 72 -5.21 10.46 -7.97
CA PRO A 72 -6.52 11.07 -7.94
C PRO A 72 -7.47 10.21 -7.09
N PHE A 73 -7.95 10.75 -5.97
CA PHE A 73 -8.89 10.06 -5.11
C PHE A 73 -10.25 9.94 -5.77
N MET A 74 -10.84 8.75 -5.71
CA MET A 74 -12.21 8.48 -6.15
C MET A 74 -13.19 8.97 -5.09
N PRO A 75 -14.20 9.79 -5.46
CA PRO A 75 -15.28 10.14 -4.56
C PRO A 75 -16.18 8.93 -4.28
N PHE A 76 -16.76 8.87 -3.09
CA PHE A 76 -17.48 7.69 -2.59
C PHE A 76 -18.76 7.37 -3.37
N ASP A 77 -19.40 8.37 -3.99
CA ASP A 77 -20.55 8.19 -4.88
C ASP A 77 -20.25 7.26 -6.06
N LYS A 78 -18.99 7.24 -6.52
CA LYS A 78 -18.54 6.44 -7.65
C LYS A 78 -17.96 5.08 -7.25
N VAL A 79 -17.53 4.92 -6.00
CA VAL A 79 -16.87 3.68 -5.56
C VAL A 79 -17.76 2.46 -5.84
N CYS A 80 -19.01 2.48 -5.40
CA CYS A 80 -19.93 1.36 -5.60
C CYS A 80 -20.15 1.03 -7.09
N GLU A 81 -20.32 2.04 -7.94
CA GLU A 81 -20.50 1.82 -9.39
C GLU A 81 -19.25 1.21 -10.04
N PHE A 82 -18.07 1.60 -9.58
CA PHE A 82 -16.80 1.13 -10.12
C PHE A 82 -16.37 -0.24 -9.57
N THR A 83 -16.77 -0.61 -8.36
CA THR A 83 -16.36 -1.86 -7.71
C THR A 83 -17.45 -2.94 -7.70
N LEU A 84 -18.68 -2.63 -8.13
CA LEU A 84 -19.72 -3.65 -8.24
C LEU A 84 -19.24 -4.74 -9.20
N ASP A 85 -19.25 -5.98 -8.74
CA ASP A 85 -18.90 -7.17 -9.52
C ASP A 85 -17.44 -7.27 -10.01
N ASN A 86 -16.54 -6.45 -9.47
CA ASN A 86 -15.12 -6.54 -9.80
C ASN A 86 -14.22 -6.32 -8.57
N ASN A 87 -13.03 -6.95 -8.60
CA ASN A 87 -12.00 -6.76 -7.58
C ASN A 87 -11.04 -5.64 -8.02
N THR A 88 -11.58 -4.47 -8.34
CA THR A 88 -10.78 -3.31 -8.73
C THR A 88 -10.35 -2.53 -7.48
N TYR A 89 -9.09 -2.09 -7.47
CA TYR A 89 -8.55 -1.23 -6.42
C TYR A 89 -8.89 0.23 -6.69
N VAL A 90 -9.22 0.98 -5.64
CA VAL A 90 -9.55 2.41 -5.71
C VAL A 90 -8.84 3.16 -4.58
N ASP A 91 -8.29 4.33 -4.90
CA ASP A 91 -7.75 5.25 -3.89
C ASP A 91 -8.86 6.16 -3.41
N VAL A 92 -9.04 6.27 -2.09
CA VAL A 92 -10.09 7.12 -1.50
C VAL A 92 -9.55 7.96 -0.35
N ILE A 93 -10.17 9.13 -0.13
CA ILE A 93 -9.87 10.02 0.98
C ILE A 93 -11.16 10.51 1.64
N GLY A 94 -11.18 10.51 2.96
CA GLY A 94 -12.35 10.95 3.72
C GLY A 94 -12.07 11.13 5.20
N MET A 95 -12.97 11.80 5.90
CA MET A 95 -12.97 11.98 7.34
C MET A 95 -13.43 10.69 8.03
N VAL A 96 -12.69 10.24 9.04
CA VAL A 96 -13.07 9.08 9.85
C VAL A 96 -14.19 9.47 10.81
N LEU A 97 -15.33 8.80 10.70
CA LEU A 97 -16.48 9.02 11.59
C LEU A 97 -16.58 7.98 12.71
N PHE A 98 -16.22 6.74 12.39
CA PHE A 98 -16.36 5.62 13.31
C PHE A 98 -15.30 4.57 13.04
N VAL A 99 -14.81 3.97 14.13
CA VAL A 99 -13.90 2.82 14.10
C VAL A 99 -14.48 1.78 15.05
N SER A 100 -14.75 0.57 14.55
CA SER A 100 -15.26 -0.51 15.39
C SER A 100 -14.21 -1.02 16.37
N SER A 101 -14.64 -1.76 17.40
CA SER A 101 -13.73 -2.61 18.16
C SER A 101 -13.04 -3.64 17.26
N MET A 102 -11.86 -4.10 17.67
CA MET A 102 -11.14 -5.17 16.97
C MET A 102 -11.87 -6.51 17.09
N GLY A 103 -12.30 -7.05 15.96
CA GLY A 103 -12.80 -8.41 15.81
C GLY A 103 -11.71 -9.35 15.29
N HIS A 104 -12.09 -10.61 15.08
CA HIS A 104 -11.23 -11.59 14.41
C HIS A 104 -12.07 -12.41 13.42
N LYS A 105 -11.47 -12.74 12.28
CA LYS A 105 -12.05 -13.62 11.28
C LYS A 105 -11.09 -14.79 11.04
N ASP A 106 -11.65 -15.99 10.99
CA ASP A 106 -10.89 -17.17 10.60
C ASP A 106 -10.80 -17.21 9.07
N SER A 107 -9.57 -17.33 8.57
CA SER A 107 -9.27 -17.40 7.14
C SER A 107 -8.96 -18.84 6.73
N PHE A 108 -8.78 -19.05 5.43
CA PHE A 108 -8.20 -20.28 4.90
C PHE A 108 -6.87 -20.60 5.63
N TYR A 109 -6.61 -21.88 5.88
CA TYR A 109 -5.45 -22.38 6.65
C TYR A 109 -5.49 -22.11 8.17
N ASP A 110 -6.67 -22.00 8.79
CA ASP A 110 -6.86 -21.83 10.24
C ASP A 110 -6.10 -20.64 10.85
N ARG A 111 -5.86 -19.61 10.02
CA ARG A 111 -5.21 -18.38 10.46
C ARG A 111 -6.25 -17.41 11.00
N ARG A 112 -6.02 -16.93 12.21
CA ARG A 112 -6.85 -15.90 12.85
C ARG A 112 -6.35 -14.51 12.46
N ILE A 113 -7.17 -13.78 11.70
CA ILE A 113 -6.82 -12.45 11.20
C ILE A 113 -7.61 -11.40 12.00
N PRO A 114 -6.94 -10.38 12.58
CA PRO A 114 -7.64 -9.26 13.22
C PRO A 114 -8.37 -8.43 12.16
N VAL A 115 -9.61 -8.04 12.43
CA VAL A 115 -10.44 -7.25 11.51
C VAL A 115 -11.10 -6.12 12.28
N ARG A 116 -11.18 -4.94 11.67
CA ARG A 116 -11.96 -3.81 12.19
C ARG A 116 -12.62 -3.08 11.02
N ASN A 117 -13.81 -2.56 11.25
CA ASN A 117 -14.51 -1.75 10.26
C ASN A 117 -14.28 -0.27 10.54
N ILE A 118 -14.13 0.52 9.49
CA ILE A 118 -13.95 1.97 9.52
C ILE A 118 -15.04 2.60 8.67
N VAL A 119 -15.70 3.65 9.17
CA VAL A 119 -16.65 4.46 8.40
C VAL A 119 -15.99 5.79 8.04
N LEU A 120 -15.92 6.06 6.74
CA LEU A 120 -15.38 7.28 6.16
C LEU A 120 -16.50 8.14 5.58
N LEU A 121 -16.30 9.46 5.59
CA LEU A 121 -17.17 10.48 4.97
C LEU A 121 -16.34 11.39 4.07
N ASP A 122 -16.76 11.57 2.83
CA ASP A 122 -16.16 12.51 1.88
C ASP A 122 -17.00 13.79 1.75
N ASP A 123 -16.60 14.68 0.83
CA ASP A 123 -17.31 15.93 0.53
C ASP A 123 -18.63 15.74 -0.22
N THR A 124 -18.94 14.51 -0.67
CA THR A 124 -20.23 14.14 -1.28
C THR A 124 -21.28 13.75 -0.24
N TYR A 125 -20.93 13.74 1.06
CA TYR A 125 -21.78 13.33 2.17
C TYR A 125 -22.23 11.86 2.12
N ILE A 126 -21.51 11.02 1.37
CA ILE A 126 -21.73 9.58 1.31
C ILE A 126 -20.80 8.90 2.32
N TYR A 127 -21.27 7.79 2.89
CA TYR A 127 -20.49 7.00 3.84
C TYR A 127 -19.94 5.76 3.16
N LEU A 128 -18.64 5.52 3.30
CA LEU A 128 -18.00 4.27 2.89
C LEU A 128 -17.63 3.46 4.14
N MET A 129 -18.07 2.21 4.20
CA MET A 129 -17.68 1.26 5.23
C MET A 129 -16.61 0.32 4.66
N VAL A 130 -15.42 0.33 5.26
CA VAL A 130 -14.25 -0.46 4.87
C VAL A 130 -13.89 -1.44 5.97
#